data_AF-A0A7R8WLG0-F1
#
_entry.id   AF-A0A7R8WLG0-F1
#
_cell.length_a   1.000
_cell.length_b   1.000
_cell.length_c   1.000
_cell.angle_alpha   90.00
_cell.angle_beta   90.00
_cell.angle_gamma   90.00
#
_symmetry.space_group_name_H-M   'P 1'
#
loop_
_entity.id
_entity.type
_entity.pdbx_description
1 polymer ?
#
loop_
_entity_poly.entity_id
_entity_poly.type
_entity_poly.pdbx_seq_one_letter_code
_entity_poly.pdbx_strand_id
1 'polypeptide(L)'
;MNRSNSMVTEDESDSETGSIRQDPNGSLLSLTPDRYGFLGGSQYTSETEPSLPVEILRRRERKWIYMFQHWDSFFRSKPEKIRERCLKGIPPSVRGRAWFFLCGARVLRGRNPGLFEHLSRQPCDANIRDEIERDLHRQFPHHEMFADSGGRGTIGMKVLSFESKVTANSVEDILQSKV
;
A
#
# COMPACT_ATOMS: atom_id res chain seq x y z
N MET A 1 -48.47 51.85 -19.87
CA MET A 1 -48.85 50.68 -19.05
C MET A 1 -47.62 50.15 -18.33
N ASN A 2 -47.73 49.99 -17.01
CA ASN A 2 -46.75 49.35 -16.13
C ASN A 2 -46.54 47.87 -16.48
N ARG A 3 -45.30 47.36 -16.44
CA ARG A 3 -44.82 46.46 -15.36
C ARG A 3 -43.34 46.09 -15.56
N SER A 4 -42.62 46.16 -14.45
CA SER A 4 -41.19 45.93 -14.24
C SER A 4 -40.80 44.45 -14.10
N ASN A 5 -39.47 44.25 -13.95
CA ASN A 5 -38.71 43.08 -13.45
C ASN A 5 -38.40 41.95 -14.45
N SER A 6 -37.27 41.25 -14.39
CA SER A 6 -35.98 41.38 -13.69
C SER A 6 -35.10 40.23 -14.20
N MET A 7 -33.84 40.54 -14.45
CA MET A 7 -32.66 39.70 -14.40
C MET A 7 -32.78 38.42 -13.56
N VAL A 8 -32.46 37.27 -14.15
CA VAL A 8 -31.72 36.17 -13.51
C VAL A 8 -30.80 35.55 -14.58
N THR A 9 -29.51 35.77 -14.41
CA THR A 9 -28.44 34.95 -15.00
C THR A 9 -28.36 33.67 -14.18
N GLU A 10 -28.63 32.52 -14.80
CA GLU A 10 -28.41 31.23 -14.15
C GLU A 10 -26.93 30.87 -14.28
N ASP A 11 -26.25 30.90 -13.13
CA ASP A 11 -24.88 30.40 -12.92
C ASP A 11 -24.82 28.90 -13.26
N GLU A 12 -23.89 28.51 -14.14
CA GLU A 12 -23.35 27.15 -14.18
C GLU A 12 -22.56 26.91 -12.89
N SER A 13 -23.27 26.48 -11.84
CA SER A 13 -22.66 25.88 -10.68
C SER A 13 -22.36 24.42 -11.04
N ASP A 14 -21.11 24.13 -11.39
CA ASP A 14 -20.56 22.77 -11.36
C ASP A 14 -20.64 22.25 -9.91
N SER A 15 -21.81 21.72 -9.56
CA SER A 15 -21.98 20.94 -8.35
C SER A 15 -21.19 19.65 -8.55
N GLU A 16 -19.98 19.59 -7.98
CA GLU A 16 -19.28 18.36 -7.66
C GLU A 16 -20.19 17.50 -6.78
N THR A 17 -21.14 16.80 -7.40
CA THR A 17 -21.85 15.71 -6.77
C THR A 17 -20.81 14.62 -6.55
N GLY A 18 -20.11 14.67 -5.41
CA GLY A 18 -19.27 13.60 -4.93
C GLY A 18 -20.07 12.31 -5.08
N SER A 19 -19.59 11.41 -5.94
CA SER A 19 -20.36 10.22 -6.26
C SER A 19 -20.50 9.40 -4.99
N ILE A 20 -21.71 9.27 -4.46
CA ILE A 20 -21.99 8.54 -3.22
C ILE A 20 -22.49 7.15 -3.57
N ARG A 21 -21.92 6.11 -2.96
CA ARG A 21 -22.50 4.74 -2.99
C ARG A 21 -23.00 4.36 -1.61
N GLN A 22 -24.13 3.66 -1.56
CA GLN A 22 -24.58 2.97 -0.35
C GLN A 22 -23.81 1.66 -0.18
N ASP A 23 -23.23 1.45 1.00
CA ASP A 23 -22.68 0.16 1.38
C ASP A 23 -23.81 -0.83 1.76
N PRO A 24 -23.51 -2.13 1.92
CA PRO A 24 -24.49 -3.14 2.31
C PRO A 24 -25.15 -2.89 3.67
N ASN A 25 -24.58 -2.02 4.50
CA ASN A 25 -25.08 -1.63 5.81
C ASN A 25 -25.92 -0.33 5.77
N GLY A 26 -26.13 0.26 4.59
CA GLY A 26 -26.93 1.47 4.38
C GLY A 26 -26.18 2.79 4.61
N SER A 27 -24.87 2.75 4.84
CA SER A 27 -24.01 3.92 5.00
C SER A 27 -23.61 4.52 3.66
N LEU A 28 -23.62 5.85 3.58
CA LEU A 28 -23.21 6.61 2.39
C LEU A 28 -21.68 6.74 2.36
N LEU A 29 -21.04 6.08 1.40
CA LEU A 29 -19.61 6.17 1.15
C LEU A 29 -19.31 7.15 0.03
N SER A 30 -18.40 8.10 0.29
CA SER A 30 -17.75 8.88 -0.77
C SER A 30 -16.95 7.96 -1.69
N LEU A 31 -17.18 8.06 -3.00
CA LEU A 31 -16.39 7.35 -4.01
C LEU A 31 -15.07 8.03 -4.37
N THR A 32 -14.79 9.19 -3.80
CA THR A 32 -13.47 9.81 -3.95
C THR A 32 -12.52 9.13 -2.97
N PRO A 33 -11.53 8.36 -3.45
CA PRO A 33 -10.56 7.71 -2.58
C PRO A 33 -9.64 8.75 -1.95
N ASP A 34 -9.18 8.48 -0.73
CA ASP A 34 -8.14 9.27 -0.09
C ASP A 34 -6.77 9.08 -0.76
N ARG A 35 -5.74 9.76 -0.23
CA ARG A 35 -4.35 9.66 -0.71
C ARG A 35 -3.71 8.27 -0.62
N TYR A 36 -4.36 7.33 0.05
CA TYR A 36 -3.95 5.94 0.18
C TYR A 36 -4.89 4.98 -0.56
N GLY A 37 -5.96 5.46 -1.19
CA GLY A 37 -6.91 4.65 -1.96
C GLY A 37 -8.18 4.23 -1.21
N PHE A 38 -8.43 4.73 0.01
CA PHE A 38 -9.62 4.36 0.79
C PHE A 38 -10.84 5.24 0.48
N LEU A 39 -11.97 4.60 0.26
CA LEU A 39 -13.31 5.17 0.03
C LEU A 39 -14.02 5.41 1.38
N GLY A 40 -14.97 6.35 1.43
CA GLY A 40 -15.71 6.69 2.65
C GLY A 40 -15.33 8.02 3.31
N GLY A 41 -14.49 8.82 2.66
CA GLY A 41 -14.12 10.17 3.10
C GLY A 41 -13.05 10.20 4.20
N SER A 42 -12.90 11.35 4.85
CA SER A 42 -11.83 11.68 5.81
C SER A 42 -11.77 10.81 7.09
N GLN A 43 -12.58 9.77 7.19
CA GLN A 43 -12.59 8.81 8.32
C GLN A 43 -11.26 8.05 8.45
N TYR A 44 -10.53 7.83 7.35
CA TYR A 44 -9.25 7.11 7.34
C TYR A 44 -8.01 8.01 7.21
N THR A 45 -8.19 9.22 6.67
CA THR A 45 -7.14 10.25 6.63
C THR A 45 -7.73 11.59 7.04
N SER A 46 -7.22 12.16 8.14
CA SER A 46 -7.50 13.55 8.42
C SER A 46 -6.93 14.41 7.28
N GLU A 47 -7.76 15.29 6.73
CA GLU A 47 -7.33 16.34 5.79
C GLU A 47 -6.27 17.27 6.39
N THR A 48 -6.03 17.14 7.70
CA THR A 48 -5.21 18.01 8.53
C THR A 48 -3.73 17.63 8.59
N GLU A 49 -3.31 16.46 8.10
CA GLU A 49 -1.87 16.14 8.09
C GLU A 49 -1.14 17.03 7.09
N PRO A 50 -0.32 18.01 7.53
CA PRO A 50 0.32 18.95 6.63
C PRO A 50 1.27 18.16 5.74
N SER A 51 0.94 18.05 4.46
CA SER A 51 1.87 17.44 3.51
C SER A 51 3.16 18.26 3.53
N LEU A 52 4.30 17.60 3.77
CA LEU A 52 5.59 18.28 3.73
C LEU A 52 5.72 18.98 2.37
N PRO A 53 6.22 20.23 2.32
CA PRO A 53 6.49 20.91 1.07
C PRO A 53 7.26 20.00 0.11
N VAL A 54 6.84 19.96 -1.16
CA VAL A 54 7.36 19.04 -2.19
C VAL A 54 8.90 19.10 -2.25
N GLU A 55 9.48 20.27 -2.08
CA GLU A 55 10.94 20.45 -2.08
C GLU A 55 11.63 19.73 -0.91
N ILE A 56 11.02 19.74 0.28
CA ILE A 56 11.53 18.99 1.43
C ILE A 56 11.44 17.49 1.16
N LEU A 57 10.34 17.03 0.55
CA LEU A 57 10.14 15.62 0.21
C LEU A 57 11.20 15.14 -0.79
N ARG A 58 11.42 15.89 -1.88
CA ARG A 58 12.47 15.61 -2.89
C ARG A 58 13.86 15.58 -2.29
N ARG A 59 14.18 16.52 -1.38
CA ARG A 59 15.47 16.52 -0.68
C ARG A 59 15.65 15.30 0.22
N ARG A 60 14.60 14.83 0.89
CA ARG A 60 14.63 13.60 1.69
C ARG A 60 14.78 12.37 0.80
N GLU A 61 14.06 12.32 -0.31
CA GLU A 61 14.15 11.25 -1.31
C GLU A 61 15.57 11.10 -1.88
N ARG A 62 16.22 12.20 -2.30
CA ARG A 62 17.61 12.17 -2.78
C ARG A 62 18.57 11.57 -1.75
N LYS A 63 18.38 11.85 -0.46
CA LYS A 63 19.18 11.26 0.62
C LYS A 63 18.96 9.75 0.72
N TRP A 64 17.73 9.27 0.56
CA TRP A 64 17.41 7.84 0.55
C TRP A 64 18.00 7.14 -0.68
N ILE A 65 17.87 7.73 -1.87
CA ILE A 65 18.45 7.20 -3.11
C ILE A 65 19.97 7.03 -2.96
N TYR A 66 20.64 8.06 -2.43
CA TYR A 66 22.08 8.01 -2.14
C TYR A 66 22.43 6.88 -1.16
N MET A 67 21.63 6.70 -0.11
CA MET A 67 21.85 5.60 0.83
C MET A 67 21.69 4.23 0.18
N PHE A 68 20.74 4.04 -0.74
CA PHE A 68 20.56 2.75 -1.42
C PHE A 68 21.76 2.36 -2.29
N GLN A 69 22.40 3.35 -2.93
CA GLN A 69 23.61 3.14 -3.73
C GLN A 69 24.80 2.71 -2.87
N HIS A 70 24.84 3.16 -1.60
CA HIS A 70 25.93 2.89 -0.67
C HIS A 70 25.47 2.07 0.54
N TRP A 71 24.45 1.23 0.37
CA TRP A 71 23.71 0.66 1.49
C TRP A 71 24.59 -0.12 2.46
N ASP A 72 25.45 -0.98 1.93
CA ASP A 72 26.29 -1.85 2.75
C ASP A 72 27.30 -1.04 3.59
N SER A 73 27.76 0.10 3.09
CA SER A 73 28.57 1.04 3.86
C SER A 73 27.75 1.71 4.97
N PHE A 74 26.55 2.21 4.66
CA PHE A 74 25.69 2.85 5.67
C PHE A 74 25.26 1.87 6.76
N PHE A 75 24.91 0.64 6.39
CA PHE A 75 24.48 -0.38 7.33
C PHE A 75 25.59 -0.76 8.31
N ARG A 76 26.84 -0.88 7.81
CA ARG A 76 28.01 -1.21 8.65
C ARG A 76 28.53 -0.04 9.47
N SER A 77 28.63 1.15 8.87
CA SER A 77 29.37 2.28 9.46
C SER A 77 28.48 3.40 10.01
N LYS A 78 27.20 3.46 9.63
CA LYS A 78 26.29 4.58 9.97
C LYS A 78 24.87 4.11 10.33
N PRO A 79 24.66 3.10 11.20
CA PRO A 79 23.32 2.61 11.56
C PRO A 79 22.46 3.69 12.23
N GLU A 80 23.05 4.56 13.06
CA GLU A 80 22.36 5.71 13.67
C GLU A 80 21.72 6.62 12.62
N LYS A 81 22.41 6.79 11.48
CA LYS A 81 21.93 7.65 10.40
C LYS A 81 20.72 7.04 9.66
N ILE A 82 20.66 5.71 9.59
CA ILE A 82 19.51 4.99 9.04
C ILE A 82 18.33 5.20 9.99
N ARG A 83 18.52 4.97 11.29
CA ARG A 83 17.48 5.17 12.31
C ARG A 83 16.92 6.59 12.32
N GLU A 84 17.79 7.60 12.32
CA GLU A 84 17.42 9.02 12.26
C GLU A 84 16.48 9.31 11.07
N ARG A 85 16.75 8.72 9.91
CA ARG A 85 15.95 8.92 8.70
C ARG A 85 14.64 8.15 8.71
N CYS A 86 14.61 6.96 9.32
CA CYS A 86 13.36 6.23 9.55
C CYS A 86 12.43 7.03 10.47
N LEU A 87 12.96 7.58 11.57
CA LEU A 87 12.20 8.41 12.52
C LEU A 87 11.66 9.69 11.89
N LYS A 88 12.43 10.30 10.97
CA LYS A 88 11.95 11.46 10.19
C LYS A 88 10.85 11.10 9.19
N GLY A 89 10.63 9.83 8.90
CA GLY A 89 9.68 9.34 7.92
C GLY A 89 10.33 9.06 6.56
N ILE A 90 9.96 7.90 6.00
CA ILE A 90 10.39 7.46 4.67
C ILE A 90 9.45 8.08 3.62
N PRO A 91 9.99 8.82 2.62
CA PRO A 91 9.18 9.39 1.55
C PRO A 91 8.38 8.30 0.82
N PRO A 92 7.10 8.54 0.48
CA PRO A 92 6.25 7.52 -0.15
C PRO A 92 6.86 6.90 -1.41
N SER A 93 7.48 7.71 -2.27
CA SER A 93 8.08 7.28 -3.55
C SER A 93 9.19 6.24 -3.39
N VAL A 94 9.92 6.24 -2.27
CA VAL A 94 11.01 5.30 -2.00
C VAL A 94 10.66 4.28 -0.93
N ARG A 95 9.45 4.31 -0.37
CA ARG A 95 9.07 3.50 0.79
C ARG A 95 9.19 2.00 0.54
N GLY A 96 8.67 1.53 -0.60
CA GLY A 96 8.77 0.11 -0.97
C GLY A 96 10.21 -0.36 -1.03
N ARG A 97 11.10 0.42 -1.68
CA ARG A 97 12.53 0.11 -1.75
C ARG A 97 13.21 0.20 -0.38
N ALA A 98 12.87 1.20 0.43
CA ALA A 98 13.46 1.37 1.75
C ALA A 98 13.14 0.18 2.65
N TRP A 99 11.87 -0.23 2.73
CA TRP A 99 11.47 -1.41 3.51
C TRP A 99 12.14 -2.68 3.01
N PHE A 100 12.21 -2.88 1.70
CA PHE A 100 12.90 -4.02 1.08
C PHE A 100 14.39 -4.13 1.49
N PHE A 101 15.05 -3.00 1.71
CA PHE A 101 16.42 -2.97 2.21
C PHE A 101 16.50 -3.13 3.73
N LEU A 102 15.62 -2.46 4.48
CA LEU A 102 15.60 -2.47 5.95
C LEU A 102 15.31 -3.85 6.54
N CYS A 103 14.37 -4.60 5.95
CA CYS A 103 14.05 -5.96 6.40
C CYS A 103 15.04 -7.01 5.90
N GLY A 104 16.09 -6.63 5.16
CA GLY A 104 17.08 -7.56 4.61
C GLY A 104 16.57 -8.39 3.42
N ALA A 105 15.35 -8.14 2.92
CA ALA A 105 14.79 -8.89 1.79
C ALA A 105 15.66 -8.81 0.53
N ARG A 106 16.41 -7.72 0.30
CA ARG A 106 17.42 -7.64 -0.77
C ARG A 106 18.47 -8.74 -0.67
N VAL A 107 18.99 -8.98 0.53
CA VAL A 107 20.03 -9.99 0.77
C VAL A 107 19.43 -11.39 0.63
N LEU A 108 18.24 -11.60 1.20
CA LEU A 108 17.56 -12.90 1.13
C LEU A 108 17.22 -13.29 -0.31
N ARG A 109 16.67 -12.36 -1.10
CA ARG A 109 16.39 -12.57 -2.53
C ARG A 109 17.66 -12.81 -3.34
N GLY A 110 18.75 -12.09 -3.03
CA GLY A 110 20.04 -12.30 -3.68
C GLY A 110 20.68 -13.66 -3.39
N ARG A 111 20.46 -14.20 -2.19
CA ARG A 111 20.93 -15.55 -1.80
C ARG A 111 20.09 -16.69 -2.38
N ASN A 112 18.84 -16.41 -2.73
CA ASN A 112 17.88 -17.41 -3.20
C ASN A 112 17.24 -16.98 -4.54
N PRO A 113 18.03 -16.86 -5.62
CA PRO A 113 17.49 -16.46 -6.92
C PRO A 113 16.49 -17.51 -7.43
N GLY A 114 15.33 -17.07 -7.92
CA GLY A 114 14.30 -17.96 -8.46
C GLY A 114 13.44 -18.68 -7.43
N LEU A 115 13.78 -18.61 -6.13
CA LEU A 115 13.05 -19.32 -5.07
C LEU A 115 11.60 -18.84 -4.98
N PHE A 116 11.38 -17.53 -5.10
CA PHE A 116 10.05 -16.94 -5.09
C PHE A 116 9.18 -17.52 -6.22
N GLU A 117 9.68 -17.48 -7.44
CA GLU A 117 8.97 -17.98 -8.62
C GLU A 117 8.76 -19.50 -8.58
N HIS A 118 9.66 -20.23 -7.92
CA HIS A 118 9.49 -21.66 -7.69
C HIS A 118 8.36 -21.93 -6.69
N LEU A 119 8.39 -21.30 -5.52
CA LEU A 119 7.37 -21.47 -4.48
C LEU A 119 5.99 -21.01 -4.93
N SER A 120 5.92 -19.91 -5.68
CA SER A 120 4.67 -19.34 -6.22
C SER A 120 3.94 -20.29 -7.18
N ARG A 121 4.66 -21.25 -7.80
CA ARG A 121 4.08 -22.28 -8.70
C ARG A 121 3.72 -23.58 -7.99
N GLN A 122 4.12 -23.75 -6.72
CA GLN A 122 3.82 -24.98 -6.00
C GLN A 122 2.34 -25.03 -5.60
N PRO A 123 1.73 -26.23 -5.56
CA PRO A 123 0.36 -26.38 -5.07
C PRO A 123 0.28 -25.95 -3.61
N CYS A 124 -0.76 -25.19 -3.26
CA CYS A 124 -1.07 -24.82 -1.89
C CYS A 124 -2.14 -25.75 -1.32
N ASP A 125 -2.04 -26.09 -0.04
CA ASP A 125 -3.07 -26.82 0.70
C ASP A 125 -4.42 -26.08 0.60
N ALA A 126 -5.48 -26.82 0.30
CA ALA A 126 -6.84 -26.30 0.20
C ALA A 126 -7.28 -25.59 1.48
N ASN A 127 -6.89 -26.08 2.67
CA ASN A 127 -7.24 -25.45 3.93
C ASN A 127 -6.61 -24.06 4.09
N ILE A 128 -5.32 -23.95 3.75
CA ILE A 128 -4.59 -22.68 3.76
C ILE A 128 -5.19 -21.72 2.74
N ARG A 129 -5.58 -22.23 1.57
CA ARG A 129 -6.23 -21.46 0.52
C ARG A 129 -7.55 -20.87 0.96
N ASP A 130 -8.41 -21.69 1.53
CA ASP A 130 -9.74 -21.26 1.94
C ASP A 130 -9.67 -20.30 3.15
N GLU A 131 -8.66 -20.43 4.02
CA GLU A 131 -8.34 -19.41 5.02
C GLU A 131 -7.94 -18.06 4.40
N ILE A 132 -7.01 -18.07 3.45
CA ILE A 132 -6.55 -16.84 2.79
C ILE A 132 -7.71 -16.15 2.07
N GLU A 133 -8.56 -16.89 1.36
CA GLU A 133 -9.74 -16.32 0.69
C GLU A 133 -10.76 -15.75 1.68
N ARG A 134 -10.96 -16.41 2.83
CA ARG A 134 -11.76 -15.86 3.92
C ARG A 134 -11.12 -14.61 4.53
N ASP A 135 -9.81 -14.48 4.53
CA ASP A 135 -9.15 -13.30 5.08
C ASP A 135 -9.23 -12.13 4.10
N LEU A 136 -9.09 -12.38 2.81
CA LEU A 136 -9.08 -11.36 1.77
C LEU A 136 -10.37 -10.57 1.67
N HIS A 137 -11.55 -11.21 1.75
CA HIS A 137 -12.83 -10.48 1.61
C HIS A 137 -13.08 -9.47 2.74
N ARG A 138 -12.35 -9.59 3.86
CA ARG A 138 -12.44 -8.67 4.99
C ARG A 138 -11.24 -7.74 5.11
N GLN A 139 -10.22 -7.85 4.25
CA GLN A 139 -9.09 -6.93 4.20
C GLN A 139 -9.37 -5.81 3.20
N PHE A 140 -9.44 -4.57 3.70
CA PHE A 140 -9.61 -3.36 2.89
C PHE A 140 -10.85 -3.34 1.96
N PRO A 141 -12.06 -3.67 2.46
CA PRO A 141 -13.28 -3.75 1.64
C PRO A 141 -13.65 -2.44 0.93
N HIS A 142 -13.17 -1.31 1.45
CA HIS A 142 -13.44 0.03 0.92
C HIS A 142 -12.20 0.65 0.27
N HIS A 143 -11.23 -0.11 -0.19
CA HIS A 143 -10.05 0.45 -0.87
C HIS A 143 -10.16 0.23 -2.38
N GLU A 144 -9.89 1.25 -3.20
CA GLU A 144 -10.09 1.25 -4.66
C GLU A 144 -9.48 0.03 -5.38
N MET A 145 -8.28 -0.40 -4.98
CA MET A 145 -7.60 -1.58 -5.53
C MET A 145 -8.14 -2.94 -5.06
N PHE A 146 -8.87 -2.98 -3.95
CA PHE A 146 -9.30 -4.21 -3.26
C PHE A 146 -10.81 -4.39 -3.17
N ALA A 147 -11.59 -3.32 -3.42
CA ALA A 147 -13.05 -3.33 -3.35
C ALA A 147 -13.70 -4.17 -4.45
N ASP A 148 -13.02 -4.37 -5.58
CA ASP A 148 -13.49 -5.26 -6.65
C ASP A 148 -12.95 -6.68 -6.46
N SER A 149 -13.86 -7.65 -6.37
CA SER A 149 -13.54 -9.07 -6.19
C SER A 149 -12.97 -9.63 -7.49
N GLY A 150 -11.64 -9.56 -7.63
CA GLY A 150 -10.94 -9.86 -8.88
C GLY A 150 -10.03 -8.73 -9.37
N GLY A 151 -10.03 -7.58 -8.68
CA GLY A 151 -9.12 -6.48 -8.95
C GLY A 151 -7.65 -6.85 -8.72
N ARG A 152 -6.74 -6.12 -9.38
CA ARG A 152 -5.28 -6.36 -9.31
C ARG A 152 -4.73 -6.39 -7.88
N GLY A 153 -5.33 -5.62 -6.96
CA GLY A 153 -4.97 -5.63 -5.55
C GLY A 153 -5.28 -6.97 -4.88
N THR A 154 -6.50 -7.48 -5.05
CA THR A 154 -6.92 -8.77 -4.48
C THR A 154 -6.06 -9.93 -4.98
N ILE A 155 -5.67 -9.91 -6.27
CA ILE A 155 -4.76 -10.90 -6.86
C ILE A 155 -3.37 -10.80 -6.24
N GLY A 156 -2.83 -9.58 -6.09
CA GLY A 156 -1.54 -9.37 -5.44
C GLY A 156 -1.51 -9.82 -3.97
N MET A 157 -2.56 -9.54 -3.20
CA MET A 157 -2.66 -10.00 -1.81
C MET A 157 -2.83 -11.51 -1.68
N LYS A 158 -3.56 -12.16 -2.60
CA LYS A 158 -3.61 -13.63 -2.68
C LYS A 158 -2.18 -14.16 -2.78
N VAL A 159 -1.43 -13.74 -3.79
CA VAL A 159 -0.06 -14.20 -4.06
C VAL A 159 0.83 -14.04 -2.81
N LEU A 160 0.89 -12.85 -2.22
CA LEU A 160 1.74 -12.57 -1.05
C LEU A 160 1.35 -13.38 0.21
N SER A 161 0.06 -13.64 0.40
CA SER A 161 -0.45 -14.39 1.56
C SER A 161 -0.20 -15.90 1.40
N PHE A 162 -0.40 -16.44 0.20
CA PHE A 162 -0.06 -17.82 -0.15
C PHE A 162 1.42 -18.10 0.05
N GLU A 163 2.26 -17.18 -0.41
CA GLU A 163 3.71 -17.31 -0.33
C GLU A 163 4.22 -17.24 1.12
N SER A 164 3.68 -16.36 1.96
CA SER A 164 4.12 -16.24 3.36
C SER A 164 3.95 -17.54 4.16
N LYS A 165 2.86 -18.29 3.90
CA LYS A 165 2.59 -19.58 4.58
C LYS A 165 3.37 -20.75 3.96
N VAL A 166 3.56 -20.78 2.63
CA VAL A 166 4.43 -21.77 1.97
C VAL A 166 5.88 -21.63 2.42
N THR A 167 6.37 -20.38 2.57
CA THR A 167 7.73 -20.13 3.05
C THR A 167 7.89 -20.55 4.52
N ALA A 168 6.88 -20.35 5.38
CA ALA A 168 6.94 -20.81 6.77
C ALA A 168 7.13 -22.33 6.86
N ASN A 169 6.33 -23.10 6.10
CA ASN A 169 6.42 -24.56 6.07
C ASN A 169 7.74 -25.05 5.43
N SER A 170 8.18 -24.41 4.34
CA SER A 170 9.42 -24.79 3.64
C SER A 170 10.70 -24.41 4.42
N VAL A 171 10.68 -23.32 5.19
CA VAL A 171 11.82 -22.93 6.04
C VAL A 171 11.98 -23.89 7.22
N GLU A 172 10.89 -24.42 7.77
CA GLU A 172 10.95 -25.50 8.76
C GLU A 172 11.51 -26.80 8.15
N ASP A 173 11.10 -27.17 6.94
CA ASP A 173 11.64 -28.34 6.23
C ASP A 173 13.14 -28.19 5.90
N ILE A 174 13.59 -27.00 5.50
CA ILE A 174 15.01 -26.71 5.22
C ILE A 174 15.86 -26.72 6.51
N LEU A 175 15.27 -26.37 7.67
CA LEU A 175 15.96 -26.43 8.96
C LEU A 175 16.02 -27.86 9.51
N GLN A 176 15.01 -28.70 9.22
CA GLN A 176 15.02 -30.12 9.60
C GLN A 176 15.91 -30.98 8.71
N SER A 177 16.17 -30.59 7.45
CA SER A 177 17.03 -31.35 6.54
C SER A 177 18.55 -31.17 6.77
N LYS A 178 18.96 -30.45 7.83
CA LYS A 178 20.37 -30.21 8.19
C LYS A 178 20.75 -30.70 9.58
N VAL A 179 19.96 -31.61 10.16
CA VAL A 179 20.32 -32.41 11.34
C VAL A 179 20.61 -33.83 10.92
#